data_AF-A0A7J2NRR4-F1
#
_entry.id   AF-A0A7J2NRR4-F1
#
_cell.length_a   1.000
_cell.length_b   1.000
_cell.length_c   1.000
_cell.angle_alpha   90.00
_cell.angle_beta   90.00
_cell.angle_gamma   90.00
#
_symmetry.space_group_name_H-M   'P 1'
#
loop_
_entity.id
_entity.type
_entity.pdbx_description
1 polymer ?
#
loop_
_entity_poly.entity_id
_entity_poly.type
_entity_poly.pdbx_seq_one_letter_code
_entity_poly.pdbx_strand_id
1 'polypeptide(L)'
;MAIDINIDVTGAEEFKAAMERLDSGLQRQVHEWLANWAADVKESARQRVPVKTGQLRNSIYSEISEWVAEVGAEATYAMFVELGTRYMRARPFLFPAVQEALPKLEAIVCEAIEAAKREAGLCVSVR
;
A
#
# COMPACT_ATOMS: atom_id res chain seq x y z
N MET A 1 8.73 -11.43 -19.44
CA MET A 1 8.91 -9.97 -19.50
C MET A 1 8.08 -9.40 -18.36
N ALA A 2 8.73 -8.92 -17.31
CA ALA A 2 8.09 -8.15 -16.24
C ALA A 2 8.31 -6.67 -16.58
N ILE A 3 7.27 -5.86 -16.46
CA ILE A 3 7.38 -4.40 -16.46
C ILE A 3 6.92 -4.01 -15.07
N ASP A 4 7.89 -3.63 -14.23
CA ASP A 4 7.65 -3.18 -12.87
C ASP A 4 7.09 -1.76 -12.92
N ILE A 5 5.84 -1.59 -12.52
CA ILE A 5 5.24 -0.26 -12.37
C ILE A 5 5.55 0.17 -10.94
N ASN A 6 6.63 0.93 -10.79
CA ASN A 6 6.99 1.56 -9.51
C ASN A 6 6.15 2.82 -9.34
N ILE A 7 5.25 2.85 -8.35
CA ILE A 7 4.54 4.08 -7.97
C ILE A 7 5.41 4.77 -6.92
N ASP A 8 6.21 5.74 -7.36
CA ASP A 8 7.05 6.54 -6.46
C ASP A 8 6.17 7.50 -5.63
N VAL A 9 6.10 7.25 -4.32
CA VAL A 9 5.57 8.23 -3.37
C VAL A 9 6.66 9.26 -3.11
N THR A 10 6.46 10.49 -3.58
CA THR A 10 7.38 11.60 -3.28
C THR A 10 7.40 11.83 -1.77
N GLY A 11 8.58 11.66 -1.14
CA GLY A 11 8.78 11.84 0.31
C GLY A 11 8.99 10.55 1.13
N ALA A 12 9.06 9.38 0.49
CA ALA A 12 9.29 8.10 1.18
C ALA A 12 10.64 8.05 1.93
N GLU A 13 11.71 8.59 1.34
CA GLU A 13 13.05 8.65 1.98
C GLU A 13 13.10 9.58 3.20
N GLU A 14 12.39 10.70 3.14
CA GLU A 14 12.31 11.67 4.24
C GLU A 14 11.49 11.09 5.40
N PHE A 15 10.41 10.37 5.08
CA PHE A 15 9.63 9.61 6.04
C PHE A 15 10.48 8.52 6.71
N LYS A 16 11.27 7.76 5.93
CA LYS A 16 12.20 6.75 6.47
C LYS A 16 13.17 7.35 7.49
N ALA A 17 13.85 8.45 7.13
CA ALA A 17 14.80 9.12 8.02
C ALA A 17 14.13 9.69 9.28
N ALA A 18 12.86 10.10 9.19
CA ALA A 18 12.08 10.52 10.36
C ALA A 18 11.72 9.33 11.27
N MET A 19 11.28 8.20 10.68
CA MET A 19 10.90 7.00 11.43
C MET A 19 12.08 6.35 12.15
N GLU A 20 13.28 6.36 11.57
CA GLU A 20 14.50 5.82 12.21
C GLU A 20 14.88 6.53 13.53
N ARG A 21 14.37 7.74 13.76
CA ARG A 21 14.64 8.54 14.97
C ARG A 21 13.59 8.34 16.07
N LEU A 22 12.51 7.61 15.78
CA LEU A 22 11.41 7.38 16.72
C LEU A 22 11.66 6.18 17.63
N ASP A 23 10.91 6.10 18.72
CA ASP A 23 10.97 4.94 19.60
C ASP A 23 10.51 3.66 18.90
N SER A 24 11.11 2.55 19.31
CA SER A 24 10.85 1.20 18.79
C SER A 24 9.38 0.77 18.94
N GLY A 25 8.67 1.28 19.94
CA GLY A 25 7.23 1.05 20.13
C GLY A 25 6.39 1.72 19.06
N LEU A 26 6.65 3.01 18.78
CA LEU A 26 5.95 3.75 17.73
C LEU A 26 6.28 3.19 16.34
N GLN A 27 7.52 2.82 16.09
CA GLN A 27 7.92 2.13 14.86
C GLN A 27 7.12 0.85 14.62
N ARG A 28 6.94 0.01 15.66
CA ARG A 28 6.16 -1.22 15.57
C ARG A 28 4.69 -0.94 15.27
N GLN A 29 4.11 0.06 15.93
CA GLN A 29 2.72 0.44 15.73
C GLN A 29 2.46 0.90 14.28
N VAL A 30 3.33 1.77 13.75
CA VAL A 30 3.22 2.23 12.36
C VAL A 30 3.39 1.07 11.37
N HIS A 31 4.32 0.16 11.64
CA HIS A 31 4.51 -1.03 10.82
C HIS A 31 3.27 -1.95 10.83
N GLU A 32 2.63 -2.15 11.99
CA GLU A 32 1.36 -2.90 12.09
C GLU A 32 0.23 -2.21 11.32
N TRP A 33 0.14 -0.89 11.36
CA TRP A 33 -0.86 -0.15 10.58
C TRP A 33 -0.65 -0.29 9.08
N LEU A 34 0.60 -0.17 8.60
CA LEU A 34 0.95 -0.42 7.20
C LEU A 34 0.64 -1.86 6.79
N ALA A 35 0.89 -2.84 7.67
CA ALA A 35 0.57 -4.24 7.41
C ALA A 35 -0.91 -4.50 7.23
N ASN A 36 -1.72 -3.95 8.13
CA ASN A 36 -3.16 -4.06 8.06
C ASN A 36 -3.70 -3.35 6.81
N TRP A 37 -3.16 -2.18 6.46
CA TRP A 37 -3.52 -1.49 5.23
C TRP A 37 -3.22 -2.33 3.98
N ALA A 38 -2.03 -2.90 3.88
CA ALA A 38 -1.63 -3.74 2.74
C ALA A 38 -2.51 -5.00 2.62
N ALA A 39 -2.85 -5.62 3.76
CA ALA A 39 -3.75 -6.76 3.82
C ALA A 39 -5.18 -6.42 3.35
N ASP A 40 -5.70 -5.25 3.73
CA ASP A 40 -7.01 -4.76 3.30
C ASP A 40 -7.05 -4.51 1.80
N VAL A 41 -5.99 -3.88 1.23
CA VAL A 41 -5.86 -3.67 -0.21
C VAL A 41 -5.85 -5.00 -0.95
N LYS A 42 -5.04 -5.97 -0.48
CA LYS A 42 -5.00 -7.32 -1.05
C LYS A 42 -6.38 -7.97 -1.05
N GLU A 43 -7.12 -7.89 0.06
CA GLU A 43 -8.44 -8.51 0.14
C GLU A 43 -9.47 -7.81 -0.76
N SER A 44 -9.47 -6.48 -0.83
CA SER A 44 -10.31 -5.74 -1.78
C SER A 44 -9.98 -6.12 -3.24
N ALA A 45 -8.70 -6.22 -3.59
CA ALA A 45 -8.26 -6.66 -4.91
C ALA A 45 -8.75 -8.10 -5.22
N ARG A 46 -8.68 -9.01 -4.23
CA ARG A 46 -9.18 -10.40 -4.36
C ARG A 46 -10.70 -10.50 -4.50
N GLN A 47 -11.46 -9.51 -4.07
CA GLN A 47 -12.92 -9.46 -4.24
C GLN A 47 -13.30 -8.91 -5.62
N ARG A 48 -12.49 -7.98 -6.17
CA ARG A 48 -12.73 -7.32 -7.47
C ARG A 48 -12.29 -8.15 -8.66
N VAL A 49 -11.25 -8.96 -8.47
CA VAL A 49 -10.59 -9.69 -9.56
C VAL A 49 -11.54 -10.66 -10.27
N PRO A 50 -11.58 -10.70 -11.61
CA PRO A 50 -12.40 -11.64 -12.34
C PRO A 50 -11.90 -13.08 -12.14
N VAL A 51 -12.80 -13.98 -11.74
CA VAL A 51 -12.45 -15.39 -11.48
C VAL A 51 -12.91 -16.28 -12.62
N LYS A 52 -11.94 -17.00 -13.23
CA LYS A 52 -12.21 -18.14 -14.12
C LYS A 52 -11.74 -19.46 -13.49
N THR A 53 -10.43 -19.58 -13.27
CA THR A 53 -9.79 -20.75 -12.63
C THR A 53 -9.35 -20.47 -11.20
N GLY A 54 -9.37 -19.21 -10.77
CA GLY A 54 -8.86 -18.77 -9.46
C GLY A 54 -7.36 -18.42 -9.43
N GLN A 55 -6.58 -18.78 -10.46
CA GLN A 55 -5.13 -18.55 -10.46
C GLN A 55 -4.75 -17.08 -10.22
N LEU A 56 -5.35 -16.15 -10.96
CA LEU A 56 -5.09 -14.72 -10.80
C LEU A 56 -5.42 -14.20 -9.39
N ARG A 57 -6.54 -14.66 -8.82
CA ARG A 57 -6.96 -14.29 -7.45
C ARG A 57 -5.99 -14.82 -6.40
N ASN A 58 -5.47 -16.02 -6.61
CA ASN A 58 -4.56 -16.68 -5.68
C ASN A 58 -3.14 -16.11 -5.78
N SER A 59 -2.76 -15.53 -6.92
CA SER A 59 -1.46 -14.88 -7.09
C SER A 59 -1.39 -13.46 -6.53
N ILE A 60 -2.48 -12.90 -6.01
CA ILE A 60 -2.46 -11.55 -5.40
C ILE A 60 -1.75 -11.64 -4.05
N TYR A 61 -0.73 -10.80 -3.86
CA TYR A 61 0.10 -10.76 -2.67
C TYR A 61 0.17 -9.35 -2.09
N SER A 62 0.61 -9.30 -0.84
CA SER A 62 0.94 -8.07 -0.12
C SER A 62 2.16 -8.36 0.74
N GLU A 63 3.20 -7.56 0.60
CA GLU A 63 4.45 -7.69 1.33
C GLU A 63 4.85 -6.34 1.91
N ILE A 64 5.62 -6.36 2.99
CA ILE A 64 6.13 -5.15 3.62
C ILE A 64 7.62 -5.29 3.73
N SER A 65 8.33 -4.33 3.17
CA SER A 65 9.77 -4.21 3.30
C SER A 65 10.07 -2.86 3.94
N GLU A 66 10.55 -2.92 5.19
CA GLU A 66 10.82 -1.74 6.02
C GLU A 66 9.57 -0.86 6.22
N TRP A 67 9.42 0.19 5.41
CA TRP A 67 8.32 1.17 5.44
C TRP A 67 7.52 1.20 4.12
N VAL A 68 7.80 0.28 3.22
CA VAL A 68 7.14 0.17 1.91
C VAL A 68 6.19 -1.02 1.93
N ALA A 69 4.91 -0.74 1.69
CA ALA A 69 3.89 -1.76 1.48
C ALA A 69 3.74 -2.02 -0.03
N GLU A 70 4.11 -3.22 -0.46
CA GLU A 70 3.94 -3.69 -1.83
C GLU A 70 2.67 -4.52 -1.94
N VAL A 71 1.84 -4.25 -2.95
CA VAL A 71 0.67 -5.08 -3.29
C VAL A 71 0.67 -5.33 -4.78
N GLY A 72 0.65 -6.60 -5.16
CA GLY A 72 0.80 -7.01 -6.55
C GLY A 72 0.10 -8.32 -6.88
N ALA A 73 0.34 -8.81 -8.08
CA ALA A 73 -0.11 -10.12 -8.52
C ALA A 73 0.95 -10.82 -9.38
N GLU A 74 1.34 -12.04 -9.00
CA GLU A 74 2.42 -12.78 -9.68
C GLU A 74 2.00 -13.36 -11.04
N ALA A 75 0.70 -13.52 -11.29
CA ALA A 75 0.22 -14.07 -12.55
C ALA A 75 0.68 -13.20 -13.73
N THR A 76 1.41 -13.79 -14.67
CA THR A 76 2.03 -13.09 -15.81
C THR A 76 1.04 -12.33 -16.70
N TYR A 77 -0.25 -12.66 -16.62
CA TYR A 77 -1.32 -12.00 -17.36
C TYR A 77 -2.12 -10.98 -16.53
N ALA A 78 -1.76 -10.74 -15.26
CA ALA A 78 -2.44 -9.82 -14.37
C ALA A 78 -2.54 -8.40 -14.97
N MET A 79 -1.43 -7.91 -15.51
CA MET A 79 -1.37 -6.58 -16.15
C MET A 79 -2.33 -6.46 -17.35
N PHE A 80 -2.44 -7.50 -18.18
CA PHE A 80 -3.39 -7.49 -19.30
C PHE A 80 -4.83 -7.46 -18.80
N VAL A 81 -5.13 -8.05 -17.64
CA VAL A 81 -6.46 -7.98 -17.01
C VAL A 81 -6.71 -6.59 -16.45
N GLU A 82 -5.74 -6.00 -15.74
CA GLU A 82 -5.86 -4.68 -15.13
C GLU A 82 -6.09 -3.58 -16.18
N LEU A 83 -5.23 -3.52 -17.21
CA LEU A 83 -5.20 -2.43 -18.19
C LEU A 83 -5.96 -2.73 -19.48
N GLY A 84 -6.29 -4.00 -19.71
CA GLY A 84 -6.85 -4.45 -20.98
C GLY A 84 -5.81 -4.58 -22.08
N THR A 85 -6.26 -4.98 -23.27
CA THR A 85 -5.47 -5.11 -24.49
C THR A 85 -6.31 -4.66 -25.68
N ARG A 86 -5.71 -4.60 -26.88
CA ARG A 86 -6.48 -4.37 -28.12
C ARG A 86 -7.62 -5.38 -28.36
N TYR A 87 -7.56 -6.56 -27.73
CA TYR A 87 -8.54 -7.64 -27.90
C TYR A 87 -9.48 -7.83 -26.70
N MET A 88 -9.24 -7.12 -25.59
CA MET A 88 -9.98 -7.34 -24.34
C MET A 88 -10.07 -6.02 -23.55
N ARG A 89 -11.28 -5.65 -23.12
CA ARG A 89 -11.46 -4.51 -22.22
C ARG A 89 -10.78 -4.73 -20.87
N ALA A 90 -10.28 -3.65 -20.28
CA ALA A 90 -9.74 -3.61 -18.92
C ALA A 90 -10.77 -4.11 -17.90
N ARG A 91 -10.27 -4.85 -16.90
CA ARG A 91 -11.01 -5.32 -15.73
C ARG A 91 -10.15 -5.04 -14.49
N PRO A 92 -10.02 -3.76 -14.13
CA PRO A 92 -9.13 -3.35 -13.07
C PRO A 92 -9.59 -3.91 -11.72
N PHE A 93 -8.64 -4.37 -10.93
CA PHE A 93 -8.84 -4.99 -9.63
C PHE A 93 -7.83 -4.48 -8.59
N LEU A 94 -6.59 -4.20 -8.99
CA LEU A 94 -5.56 -3.67 -8.08
C LEU A 94 -5.68 -2.16 -7.90
N PHE A 95 -5.67 -1.38 -8.98
CA PHE A 95 -5.76 0.08 -8.90
C PHE A 95 -7.00 0.57 -8.12
N PRO A 96 -8.23 0.07 -8.39
CA PRO A 96 -9.39 0.48 -7.62
C PRO A 96 -9.33 0.05 -6.14
N ALA A 97 -8.67 -1.06 -5.81
CA ALA A 97 -8.48 -1.48 -4.42
C ALA A 97 -7.53 -0.55 -3.67
N VAL A 98 -6.44 -0.13 -4.31
CA VAL A 98 -5.51 0.87 -3.76
C VAL A 98 -6.24 2.20 -3.56
N GLN A 99 -6.96 2.69 -4.57
CA GLN A 99 -7.69 3.96 -4.49
C GLN A 99 -8.71 4.01 -3.35
N GLU A 100 -9.44 2.91 -3.13
CA GLU A 100 -10.38 2.78 -2.02
C GLU A 100 -9.68 2.86 -0.66
N ALA A 101 -8.46 2.33 -0.55
CA ALA A 101 -7.70 2.29 0.69
C ALA A 101 -6.83 3.53 0.94
N LEU A 102 -6.64 4.41 -0.06
CA LEU A 102 -5.80 5.62 0.08
C LEU A 102 -6.19 6.51 1.28
N PRO A 103 -7.47 6.81 1.55
CA PRO A 103 -7.83 7.66 2.69
C PRO A 103 -7.40 7.06 4.03
N LYS A 104 -7.40 5.72 4.15
CA LYS A 104 -6.93 5.03 5.35
C LYS A 104 -5.41 5.16 5.50
N LEU A 105 -4.66 5.10 4.41
CA LEU A 105 -3.21 5.32 4.42
C LEU A 105 -2.86 6.74 4.87
N GLU A 106 -3.57 7.75 4.35
CA GLU A 106 -3.40 9.15 4.74
C GLU A 106 -3.62 9.33 6.25
N ALA A 107 -4.67 8.72 6.80
CA ALA A 107 -4.93 8.75 8.24
C ALA A 107 -3.79 8.13 9.06
N ILE A 108 -3.27 6.97 8.63
CA ILE A 108 -2.14 6.28 9.27
C ILE A 108 -0.90 7.17 9.29
N VAL A 109 -0.57 7.80 8.16
CA VAL A 109 0.60 8.69 8.06
C VAL A 109 0.44 9.93 8.94
N CYS A 110 -0.74 10.56 8.93
CA CYS A 110 -1.03 11.70 9.79
C CYS A 110 -0.89 11.33 11.28
N GLU A 111 -1.45 10.19 11.69
CA GLU A 111 -1.36 9.72 13.08
C GLU A 111 0.09 9.41 13.48
N ALA A 112 0.87 8.79 12.59
CA ALA A 112 2.30 8.54 12.80
C ALA A 112 3.09 9.84 13.00
N ILE A 113 2.83 10.87 12.18
CA ILE A 113 3.47 12.19 12.30
C ILE A 113 3.06 12.89 13.60
N GLU A 114 1.78 12.81 14.00
CA GLU A 114 1.31 13.40 15.26
C GLU A 114 1.88 12.70 16.49
N ALA A 115 2.02 11.37 16.45
CA ALA A 115 2.69 10.61 17.49
C ALA A 115 4.16 11.00 17.60
N ALA A 116 4.86 11.09 16.46
CA ALA A 116 6.25 11.55 16.39
C ALA A 116 6.44 12.96 16.97
N LYS A 117 5.55 13.91 16.65
CA LYS A 117 5.60 15.28 17.19
C LYS A 117 5.41 15.31 18.71
N ARG A 118 4.48 14.50 19.24
CA ARG A 118 4.23 14.39 20.69
C ARG A 118 5.46 13.88 21.43
N GLU A 119 6.11 12.85 20.90
CA GLU A 119 7.30 12.24 21.50
C GLU A 119 8.52 13.17 21.44
N ALA A 120 8.68 13.92 20.35
CA ALA A 120 9.74 14.92 20.20
C ALA A 120 9.51 16.20 21.06
N GLY A 121 8.43 16.29 21.83
CA GLY A 121 8.09 17.48 22.61
C GLY A 121 7.74 18.71 21.76
N LEU A 122 7.53 18.53 20.45
CA LEU A 122 7.12 19.57 19.51
C LEU A 122 5.61 19.75 19.64
N CYS A 123 5.19 20.46 20.68
CA CYS A 123 3.81 20.93 20.82
C CYS A 123 3.56 21.98 19.72
N VAL A 124 3.07 21.54 18.56
CA VAL A 124 2.66 22.46 17.50
C VAL A 124 1.23 22.91 17.81
N SER A 125 1.09 24.16 18.26
CA SER A 125 -0.21 24.83 18.22
C SER A 125 -0.60 25.01 16.75
N VAL A 126 -1.43 24.12 16.22
CA VAL A 126 -2.10 24.35 14.95
C VAL A 126 -3.18 25.39 15.24
N ARG A 127 -3.01 26.59 14.68
CA ARG A 127 -3.98 27.69 14.73
C ARG A 127 -4.73 27.76 13.42
#